data_AF-A0A520ETU8-F1
#
_entry.id   AF-A0A520ETU8-F1
#
_cell.length_a   1.000
_cell.length_b   1.000
_cell.length_c   1.000
_cell.angle_alpha   90.00
_cell.angle_beta   90.00
_cell.angle_gamma   90.00
#
_symmetry.space_group_name_H-M   'P 1'
#
loop_
_entity.id
_entity.type
_entity.pdbx_description
1 polymer ?
#
loop_
_entity_poly.entity_id
_entity_poly.type
_entity_poly.pdbx_seq_one_letter_code
_entity_poly.pdbx_strand_id
1 'polypeptide(L)'
;SDYEDPGQLECNFLYDNALATADRLITYRQICMAVAKEFGVLATFMPKPVPGIMANGCHHHASLWRGEENVFADDDDLTELGRHALGGLLEHTRGMTAVLASTTNSYARFWDVGLFAPAVTNWGYDNRTTSYRVLPGRVEVRSPDAAVNPYLSHAALIGAMADGIRRNVDPGKPELGNAYAPTDEAHSTFAPPPLTLSEALDALEEDKAVRSVLPGSLYDTFTACKRDECNRRSGAITDWDFNTYLRYTP
;
A
#
# COMPACT_ATOMS: atom_id res chain seq x y z
N SER A 1 -7.20 20.03 -7.57
CA SER A 1 -6.19 19.57 -6.60
C SER A 1 -6.87 19.63 -5.26
N ASP A 2 -6.93 18.50 -4.59
CA ASP A 2 -7.47 18.45 -3.24
C ASP A 2 -6.34 18.77 -2.27
N TYR A 3 -6.64 19.65 -1.31
CA TYR A 3 -5.73 20.02 -0.23
C TYR A 3 -6.05 19.07 0.92
N GLU A 4 -5.11 18.18 1.23
CA GLU A 4 -5.30 17.13 2.22
C GLU A 4 -4.93 17.62 3.63
N ASP A 5 -3.81 18.33 3.73
CA ASP A 5 -3.24 18.84 4.98
C ASP A 5 -2.29 20.02 4.67
N PRO A 6 -1.83 20.79 5.69
CA PRO A 6 -0.84 21.86 5.49
C PRO A 6 0.39 21.43 4.70
N GLY A 7 0.47 21.91 3.45
CA GLY A 7 1.57 21.62 2.52
C GLY A 7 1.47 20.27 1.79
N GLN A 8 0.39 19.52 1.98
CA GLN A 8 0.12 18.25 1.29
C GLN A 8 -0.91 18.45 0.17
N LEU A 9 -0.57 18.04 -1.04
CA LEU A 9 -1.38 18.21 -2.25
C LEU A 9 -1.64 16.87 -2.92
N GLU A 10 -2.87 16.67 -3.38
CA GLU A 10 -3.26 15.51 -4.18
C GLU A 10 -3.69 15.93 -5.60
N CYS A 11 -3.25 15.14 -6.59
CA CYS A 11 -3.67 15.26 -7.98
C CYS A 11 -4.08 13.89 -8.51
N ASN A 12 -5.38 13.73 -8.70
CA ASN A 12 -5.97 12.54 -9.30
C ASN A 12 -5.96 12.64 -10.83
N PHE A 13 -5.69 11.51 -11.48
CA PHE A 13 -5.78 11.36 -12.92
C PHE A 13 -6.58 10.11 -13.28
N LEU A 14 -7.11 10.07 -14.51
CA LEU A 14 -7.93 8.97 -14.98
C LEU A 14 -7.12 7.68 -15.12
N TYR A 15 -7.79 6.55 -14.87
CA TYR A 15 -7.22 5.21 -14.97
C TYR A 15 -6.87 4.84 -16.42
N ASP A 16 -6.01 3.84 -16.56
CA ASP A 16 -5.61 3.23 -17.83
C ASP A 16 -4.99 1.85 -17.55
N ASN A 17 -4.54 1.18 -18.60
CA ASN A 17 -3.72 -0.02 -18.55
C ASN A 17 -2.57 0.13 -17.53
N ALA A 18 -2.29 -0.95 -16.79
CA ALA A 18 -1.37 -0.93 -15.66
C ALA A 18 0.02 -0.36 -15.99
N LEU A 19 0.55 -0.67 -17.18
CA LEU A 19 1.85 -0.16 -17.62
C LEU A 19 1.82 1.35 -17.92
N ALA A 20 0.81 1.81 -18.67
CA ALA A 20 0.64 3.23 -18.97
C ALA A 20 0.40 4.06 -17.70
N THR A 21 -0.37 3.52 -16.75
CA THR A 21 -0.57 4.12 -15.42
C THR A 21 0.73 4.20 -14.63
N ALA A 22 1.61 3.20 -14.72
CA ALA A 22 2.92 3.24 -14.08
C ALA A 22 3.82 4.34 -14.68
N ASP A 23 3.88 4.44 -16.00
CA ASP A 23 4.63 5.49 -16.71
C ASP A 23 4.12 6.89 -16.33
N ARG A 24 2.79 7.05 -16.23
CA ARG A 24 2.15 8.29 -15.77
C ARG A 24 2.54 8.62 -14.34
N LEU A 25 2.55 7.67 -13.41
CA LEU A 25 2.94 7.95 -12.03
C LEU A 25 4.40 8.39 -11.91
N ILE A 26 5.31 7.77 -12.66
CA ILE A 26 6.71 8.21 -12.72
C ILE A 26 6.80 9.62 -13.29
N THR A 27 6.13 9.87 -14.42
CA THR A 27 6.12 11.19 -15.07
C THR A 27 5.54 12.27 -14.17
N TYR A 28 4.45 11.97 -13.47
CA TYR A 28 3.82 12.85 -12.49
C TYR A 28 4.82 13.30 -11.42
N ARG A 29 5.57 12.36 -10.82
CA ARG A 29 6.60 12.70 -9.83
C ARG A 29 7.67 13.63 -10.39
N GLN A 30 8.13 13.39 -11.61
CA GLN A 30 9.12 14.26 -12.27
C GLN A 30 8.57 15.66 -12.53
N ILE A 31 7.32 15.78 -13.00
CA ILE A 31 6.65 17.07 -13.21
C ILE A 31 6.53 17.83 -11.89
N CYS A 32 6.06 17.17 -10.82
CA CYS A 32 5.94 17.80 -9.51
C CYS A 32 7.30 18.33 -9.01
N MET A 33 8.38 17.56 -9.16
CA MET A 33 9.72 18.01 -8.76
C MET A 33 10.22 19.18 -9.62
N ALA A 34 9.98 19.17 -10.92
CA ALA A 34 10.37 20.24 -11.83
C ALA A 34 9.62 21.54 -11.51
N VAL A 35 8.30 21.47 -11.35
CA VAL A 35 7.46 22.62 -10.99
C VAL A 35 7.86 23.14 -9.61
N ALA A 36 8.01 22.27 -8.60
CA ALA A 36 8.43 22.70 -7.26
C ALA A 36 9.74 23.49 -7.29
N LYS A 37 10.72 23.04 -8.10
CA LYS A 37 11.98 23.74 -8.31
C LYS A 37 11.79 25.13 -8.93
N GLU A 38 10.89 25.29 -9.91
CA GLU A 38 10.59 26.60 -10.52
C GLU A 38 10.01 27.59 -9.51
N PHE A 39 9.20 27.11 -8.56
CA PHE A 39 8.61 27.91 -7.50
C PHE A 39 9.51 28.05 -6.25
N GLY A 40 10.72 27.49 -6.27
CA GLY A 40 11.65 27.58 -5.13
C GLY A 40 11.22 26.78 -3.90
N VAL A 41 10.40 25.74 -4.09
CA VAL A 41 9.92 24.84 -3.02
C VAL A 41 10.41 23.40 -3.23
N LEU A 42 10.35 22.58 -2.18
CA LEU A 42 10.69 21.16 -2.25
C LEU A 42 9.41 20.31 -2.35
N ALA A 43 9.26 19.55 -3.43
CA ALA A 43 8.29 18.45 -3.48
C ALA A 43 8.94 17.17 -2.91
N THR A 44 8.20 16.45 -2.07
CA THR A 44 8.65 15.17 -1.52
C THR A 44 7.56 14.12 -1.65
N PHE A 45 7.97 12.91 -2.01
CA PHE A 45 7.13 11.71 -2.02
C PHE A 45 7.50 10.76 -0.86
N MET A 46 8.23 11.27 0.13
CA MET A 46 8.51 10.55 1.37
C MET A 46 7.20 10.16 2.05
N PRO A 47 6.98 8.88 2.39
CA PRO A 47 5.69 8.40 2.93
C PRO A 47 5.26 9.16 4.19
N LYS A 48 6.21 9.44 5.09
CA LYS A 48 5.96 10.12 6.35
C LYS A 48 7.06 11.16 6.61
N PRO A 49 6.92 12.39 6.08
CA PRO A 49 7.94 13.42 6.20
C PRO A 49 7.96 14.10 7.57
N VAL A 50 6.80 14.25 8.22
CA VAL A 50 6.65 14.97 9.49
C VAL A 50 5.70 14.19 10.42
N PRO A 51 6.04 14.02 11.71
CA PRO A 51 5.11 13.46 12.70
C PRO A 51 3.92 14.38 12.98
N GLY A 52 2.75 13.82 13.27
CA GLY A 52 1.53 14.53 13.66
C GLY A 52 0.68 15.10 12.50
N ILE A 53 1.08 14.90 11.24
CA ILE A 53 0.28 15.26 10.04
C ILE A 53 -0.03 14.01 9.19
N MET A 54 -0.89 14.11 8.18
CA MET A 54 -1.16 12.98 7.29
C MET A 54 0.08 12.46 6.55
N ALA A 55 0.00 11.19 6.14
CA ALA A 55 1.04 10.55 5.35
C ALA A 55 0.79 10.74 3.84
N ASN A 56 1.86 10.69 3.05
CA ASN A 56 1.78 10.66 1.60
C ASN A 56 1.46 9.23 1.14
N GLY A 57 0.18 8.96 0.89
CA GLY A 57 -0.31 7.73 0.27
C GLY A 57 -0.18 7.73 -1.24
N CYS A 58 -0.37 6.56 -1.85
CA CYS A 58 -0.60 6.42 -3.28
C CYS A 58 -1.62 5.30 -3.44
N HIS A 59 -2.91 5.58 -3.25
CA HIS A 59 -3.92 4.54 -3.36
C HIS A 59 -4.02 4.04 -4.80
N HIS A 60 -4.20 2.73 -4.95
CA HIS A 60 -4.32 2.08 -6.25
C HIS A 60 -5.75 1.62 -6.46
N HIS A 61 -6.43 2.17 -7.46
CA HIS A 61 -7.72 1.64 -7.91
C HIS A 61 -7.49 0.54 -8.95
N ALA A 62 -7.94 -0.67 -8.67
CA ALA A 62 -7.77 -1.85 -9.52
C ALA A 62 -9.12 -2.37 -10.04
N SER A 63 -9.14 -2.73 -11.33
CA SER A 63 -10.25 -3.41 -12.00
C SER A 63 -9.71 -4.31 -13.11
N LEU A 64 -10.47 -5.34 -13.50
CA LEU A 64 -10.13 -6.20 -14.63
C LEU A 64 -11.11 -5.98 -15.78
N TRP A 65 -10.59 -6.07 -17.00
CA TRP A 65 -11.35 -5.80 -18.21
C TRP A 65 -11.19 -6.91 -19.24
N ARG A 66 -12.25 -7.19 -20.00
CA ARG A 66 -12.24 -8.05 -21.18
C ARG A 66 -12.65 -7.22 -22.39
N GLY A 67 -11.66 -6.78 -23.17
CA GLY A 67 -11.90 -5.76 -24.18
C GLY A 67 -12.35 -4.46 -23.51
N GLU A 68 -13.55 -3.99 -23.84
CA GLU A 68 -14.14 -2.77 -23.27
C GLU A 68 -15.10 -3.06 -22.10
N GLU A 69 -15.26 -4.31 -21.70
CA GLU A 69 -16.15 -4.71 -20.60
C GLU A 69 -15.37 -4.77 -19.28
N ASN A 70 -15.82 -4.03 -18.26
CA ASN A 70 -15.29 -4.15 -16.91
C ASN A 70 -15.87 -5.40 -16.23
N VAL A 71 -15.06 -6.45 -16.10
CA VAL A 71 -15.49 -7.74 -15.54
C VAL A 71 -15.52 -7.75 -14.01
N PHE A 72 -15.18 -6.65 -13.34
CA PHE A 72 -15.44 -6.44 -11.91
C PHE A 72 -16.83 -5.85 -11.64
N ALA A 73 -17.45 -5.17 -12.60
CA ALA A 73 -18.66 -4.40 -12.35
C ALA A 73 -19.91 -5.29 -12.26
N ASP A 74 -20.60 -5.24 -11.13
CA ASP A 74 -21.92 -5.82 -10.91
C ASP A 74 -22.77 -4.85 -10.09
N ASP A 75 -23.43 -3.90 -10.76
CA ASP A 75 -24.15 -2.77 -10.14
C ASP A 75 -23.29 -2.03 -9.08
N ASP A 76 -23.69 -2.10 -7.80
CA ASP A 76 -23.00 -1.50 -6.64
C ASP A 76 -22.00 -2.47 -5.97
N ASP A 77 -21.79 -3.64 -6.58
CA ASP A 77 -21.00 -4.75 -6.06
C ASP A 77 -19.90 -5.19 -7.04
N LEU A 78 -19.14 -6.21 -6.63
CA LEU A 78 -18.22 -6.95 -7.46
C LEU A 78 -18.87 -8.23 -7.96
N THR A 79 -18.60 -8.56 -9.23
CA THR A 79 -18.87 -9.89 -9.78
C THR A 79 -18.19 -10.98 -8.92
N GLU A 80 -18.58 -12.24 -9.08
CA GLU A 80 -17.90 -13.38 -8.44
C GLU A 80 -16.39 -13.40 -8.72
N LEU A 81 -16.01 -13.10 -9.97
CA LEU A 81 -14.61 -12.96 -10.36
C LEU A 81 -13.92 -11.81 -9.61
N GLY A 82 -14.58 -10.66 -9.46
CA GLY A 82 -14.08 -9.53 -8.69
C GLY A 82 -13.93 -9.85 -7.20
N ARG A 83 -14.86 -10.63 -6.63
CA ARG A 83 -14.77 -11.11 -5.24
C ARG A 83 -13.58 -12.03 -5.03
N HIS A 84 -13.31 -12.96 -5.94
CA HIS A 84 -12.12 -13.80 -5.86
C HIS A 84 -10.81 -13.04 -6.05
N ALA A 85 -10.81 -12.01 -6.91
CA ALA A 85 -9.67 -11.11 -7.04
C ALA A 85 -9.40 -10.34 -5.73
N LEU A 86 -10.45 -9.82 -5.09
CA LEU A 86 -10.38 -9.20 -3.76
C LEU A 86 -9.88 -10.19 -2.70
N GLY A 87 -10.35 -11.44 -2.73
CA GLY A 87 -9.88 -12.50 -1.84
C GLY A 87 -8.37 -12.72 -1.95
N GLY A 88 -7.84 -12.76 -3.18
CA GLY A 88 -6.39 -12.83 -3.42
C GLY A 88 -5.64 -11.60 -2.90
N LEU A 89 -6.15 -10.39 -3.12
CA LEU A 89 -5.55 -9.17 -2.57
C LEU A 89 -5.45 -9.23 -1.04
N LEU A 90 -6.53 -9.64 -0.36
CA LEU A 90 -6.57 -9.78 1.09
C LEU A 90 -5.56 -10.83 1.58
N GLU A 91 -5.57 -12.02 1.02
CA GLU A 91 -4.68 -13.12 1.41
C GLU A 91 -3.20 -12.79 1.25
N HIS A 92 -2.85 -12.09 0.17
CA HIS A 92 -1.47 -11.72 -0.16
C HIS A 92 -1.05 -10.37 0.44
N THR A 93 -1.86 -9.72 1.27
CA THR A 93 -1.55 -8.40 1.86
C THR A 93 -0.17 -8.39 2.52
N ARG A 94 0.13 -9.42 3.30
CA ARG A 94 1.42 -9.52 4.01
C ARG A 94 2.60 -9.63 3.05
N GLY A 95 2.52 -10.53 2.06
CA GLY A 95 3.56 -10.72 1.06
C GLY A 95 3.76 -9.51 0.17
N MET A 96 2.69 -8.79 -0.18
CA MET A 96 2.77 -7.56 -0.98
C MET A 96 3.32 -6.36 -0.21
N THR A 97 3.25 -6.34 1.13
CA THR A 97 3.53 -5.14 1.93
C THR A 97 4.94 -4.59 1.67
N ALA A 98 5.96 -5.43 1.52
CA ALA A 98 7.32 -4.96 1.24
C ALA A 98 7.45 -4.25 -0.12
N VAL A 99 6.58 -4.56 -1.07
CA VAL A 99 6.55 -3.93 -2.40
C VAL A 99 5.71 -2.66 -2.37
N LEU A 100 4.55 -2.69 -1.70
CA LEU A 100 3.60 -1.56 -1.65
C LEU A 100 4.09 -0.43 -0.72
N ALA A 101 4.74 -0.80 0.39
CA ALA A 101 5.28 0.09 1.43
C ALA A 101 6.80 -0.10 1.56
N SER A 102 7.53 0.27 0.50
CA SER A 102 8.87 -0.27 0.25
C SER A 102 10.03 0.38 1.01
N THR A 103 9.79 1.27 1.97
CA THR A 103 10.86 1.97 2.70
C THR A 103 10.70 1.80 4.20
N THR A 104 11.77 1.93 4.97
CA THR A 104 11.67 1.96 6.44
C THR A 104 10.80 3.12 6.94
N ASN A 105 10.74 4.25 6.21
CA ASN A 105 9.88 5.39 6.53
C ASN A 105 8.39 5.10 6.26
N SER A 106 8.07 4.20 5.35
CA SER A 106 6.69 3.76 5.05
C SER A 106 5.97 3.28 6.31
N TYR A 107 6.68 2.58 7.19
CA TYR A 107 6.09 1.99 8.39
C TYR A 107 5.89 2.98 9.53
N ALA A 108 6.52 4.17 9.48
CA ALA A 108 6.23 5.24 10.42
C ALA A 108 4.76 5.71 10.33
N ARG A 109 4.07 5.42 9.21
CA ARG A 109 2.63 5.66 9.03
C ARG A 109 1.76 4.89 10.03
N PHE A 110 2.20 3.71 10.49
CA PHE A 110 1.45 2.87 11.43
C PHE A 110 1.61 3.29 12.89
N TRP A 111 2.63 4.10 13.19
CA TRP A 111 3.03 4.45 14.56
C TRP A 111 2.77 5.91 14.94
N ASP A 112 2.12 6.68 14.06
CA ASP A 112 1.87 8.11 14.27
C ASP A 112 0.38 8.45 14.44
N VAL A 113 0.12 9.58 15.10
CA VAL A 113 -1.21 10.00 15.57
C VAL A 113 -2.19 10.17 14.40
N GLY A 114 -3.43 9.68 14.56
CA GLY A 114 -4.52 9.83 13.60
C GLY A 114 -4.81 8.61 12.71
N LEU A 115 -3.99 7.55 12.77
CA LEU A 115 -4.24 6.17 12.31
C LEU A 115 -5.23 5.99 11.13
N PHE A 116 -4.98 6.63 9.99
CA PHE A 116 -5.68 6.31 8.74
C PHE A 116 -4.95 5.24 7.91
N ALA A 117 -3.77 4.79 8.37
CA ALA A 117 -3.05 3.68 7.76
C ALA A 117 -3.69 2.34 8.17
N PRO A 118 -4.05 1.46 7.23
CA PRO A 118 -4.74 0.23 7.58
C PRO A 118 -3.84 -0.72 8.39
N ALA A 119 -4.16 -0.93 9.67
CA ALA A 119 -3.46 -1.89 10.55
C ALA A 119 -4.12 -3.28 10.56
N VAL A 120 -5.21 -3.44 9.81
CA VAL A 120 -6.01 -4.67 9.69
C VAL A 120 -6.21 -4.97 8.22
N THR A 121 -6.09 -6.24 7.84
CA THR A 121 -6.37 -6.70 6.48
C THR A 121 -7.87 -6.95 6.31
N ASN A 122 -8.65 -5.92 6.01
CA ASN A 122 -10.10 -6.01 5.83
C ASN A 122 -10.58 -5.23 4.60
N TRP A 123 -11.86 -5.38 4.26
CA TRP A 123 -12.47 -4.69 3.14
C TRP A 123 -13.88 -4.22 3.47
N GLY A 124 -14.39 -3.23 2.76
CA GLY A 124 -15.78 -2.79 2.91
C GLY A 124 -16.26 -1.90 1.77
N TYR A 125 -17.58 -1.87 1.56
CA TYR A 125 -18.21 -1.02 0.54
C TYR A 125 -18.12 0.45 0.93
N ASP A 126 -17.51 1.26 0.07
CA ASP A 126 -17.27 2.68 0.27
C ASP A 126 -16.65 3.05 1.64
N ASN A 127 -16.05 2.07 2.32
CA ASN A 127 -15.56 2.21 3.69
C ASN A 127 -14.09 2.66 3.71
N ARG A 128 -13.88 3.96 3.93
CA ARG A 128 -12.54 4.60 3.98
C ARG A 128 -11.69 4.15 5.17
N THR A 129 -12.25 3.41 6.13
CA THR A 129 -11.54 2.92 7.31
C THR A 129 -10.89 1.55 7.09
N THR A 130 -11.19 0.89 5.96
CA THR A 130 -10.68 -0.45 5.62
C THR A 130 -9.39 -0.40 4.79
N SER A 131 -8.66 -1.52 4.72
CA SER A 131 -7.50 -1.68 3.82
C SER A 131 -7.88 -1.64 2.34
N TYR A 132 -9.00 -2.29 2.02
CA TYR A 132 -9.50 -2.48 0.66
C TYR A 132 -10.92 -1.93 0.57
N ARG A 133 -11.09 -0.78 -0.08
CA ARG A 133 -12.41 -0.16 -0.23
C ARG A 133 -13.01 -0.56 -1.57
N VAL A 134 -14.16 -1.21 -1.53
CA VAL A 134 -14.90 -1.59 -2.74
C VAL A 134 -15.74 -0.40 -3.19
N LEU A 135 -15.63 -0.08 -4.47
CA LEU A 135 -16.39 0.97 -5.16
C LEU A 135 -17.00 0.35 -6.43
N PRO A 136 -18.02 0.97 -7.05
CA PRO A 136 -18.62 0.43 -8.27
C PRO A 136 -17.56 0.07 -9.32
N GLY A 137 -17.50 -1.23 -9.66
CA GLY A 137 -16.60 -1.82 -10.64
C GLY A 137 -15.09 -1.79 -10.33
N ARG A 138 -14.65 -1.51 -9.09
CA ARG A 138 -13.22 -1.48 -8.73
C ARG A 138 -12.94 -1.66 -7.24
N VAL A 139 -11.71 -2.03 -6.92
CA VAL A 139 -11.19 -2.07 -5.54
C VAL A 139 -10.13 -0.98 -5.37
N GLU A 140 -10.27 -0.12 -4.36
CA GLU A 140 -9.21 0.80 -3.91
C GLU A 140 -8.32 0.08 -2.89
N VAL A 141 -7.04 -0.07 -3.22
CA VAL A 141 -6.00 -0.61 -2.34
C VAL A 141 -5.25 0.57 -1.70
N ARG A 142 -5.33 0.68 -0.37
CA ARG A 142 -4.92 1.90 0.36
C ARG A 142 -3.54 1.80 1.02
N SER A 143 -2.94 0.61 1.01
CA SER A 143 -1.62 0.35 1.58
C SER A 143 -0.45 1.04 0.85
N PRO A 144 -0.42 1.19 -0.49
CA PRO A 144 0.76 1.74 -1.15
C PRO A 144 0.99 3.20 -0.77
N ASP A 145 2.27 3.56 -0.60
CA ASP A 145 2.67 4.94 -0.31
C ASP A 145 3.26 5.64 -1.53
N ALA A 146 3.49 6.95 -1.37
CA ALA A 146 4.02 7.79 -2.43
C ALA A 146 5.44 7.39 -2.92
N ALA A 147 6.20 6.58 -2.19
CA ALA A 147 7.52 6.11 -2.60
C ALA A 147 7.48 4.81 -3.41
N VAL A 148 6.30 4.21 -3.59
CA VAL A 148 6.13 2.93 -4.29
C VAL A 148 6.73 2.93 -5.69
N ASN A 149 7.36 1.83 -6.10
CA ASN A 149 7.67 1.57 -7.51
C ASN A 149 6.39 1.08 -8.21
N PRO A 150 5.77 1.87 -9.11
CA PRO A 150 4.47 1.51 -9.68
C PRO A 150 4.50 0.22 -10.50
N TYR A 151 5.62 -0.08 -11.18
CA TYR A 151 5.71 -1.30 -11.97
C TYR A 151 5.66 -2.54 -11.08
N LEU A 152 6.40 -2.52 -9.97
CA LEU A 152 6.43 -3.64 -9.03
C LEU A 152 5.13 -3.75 -8.25
N SER A 153 4.54 -2.63 -7.81
CA SER A 153 3.27 -2.68 -7.10
C SER A 153 2.13 -3.15 -7.99
N HIS A 154 2.05 -2.68 -9.24
CA HIS A 154 1.02 -3.13 -10.17
C HIS A 154 1.18 -4.63 -10.46
N ALA A 155 2.42 -5.10 -10.67
CA ALA A 155 2.69 -6.53 -10.87
C ALA A 155 2.29 -7.37 -9.65
N ALA A 156 2.59 -6.92 -8.43
CA ALA A 156 2.20 -7.61 -7.20
C ALA A 156 0.68 -7.69 -7.05
N LEU A 157 -0.05 -6.59 -7.28
CA LEU A 157 -1.51 -6.55 -7.23
C LEU A 157 -2.13 -7.49 -8.28
N ILE A 158 -1.61 -7.47 -9.52
CA ILE A 158 -2.06 -8.38 -10.59
C ILE A 158 -1.80 -9.84 -10.22
N GLY A 159 -0.62 -10.16 -9.68
CA GLY A 159 -0.27 -11.50 -9.24
C GLY A 159 -1.20 -12.02 -8.14
N ALA A 160 -1.44 -11.20 -7.12
CA ALA A 160 -2.35 -11.52 -6.01
C ALA A 160 -3.79 -11.73 -6.49
N MET A 161 -4.33 -10.81 -7.33
CA MET A 161 -5.66 -10.97 -7.91
C MET A 161 -5.76 -12.25 -8.76
N ALA A 162 -4.75 -12.51 -9.59
CA ALA A 162 -4.74 -13.69 -10.46
C ALA A 162 -4.69 -15.00 -9.65
N ASP A 163 -3.95 -15.03 -8.55
CA ASP A 163 -3.91 -16.20 -7.67
C ASP A 163 -5.25 -16.42 -6.94
N GLY A 164 -5.84 -15.34 -6.41
CA GLY A 164 -7.17 -15.36 -5.79
C GLY A 164 -8.26 -15.90 -6.73
N ILE A 165 -8.27 -15.43 -7.98
CA ILE A 165 -9.17 -15.94 -9.03
C ILE A 165 -8.93 -17.42 -9.31
N ARG A 166 -7.68 -17.88 -9.43
CA ARG A 166 -7.39 -19.29 -9.74
C ARG A 166 -7.82 -20.24 -8.62
N ARG A 167 -7.72 -19.80 -7.37
CA ARG A 167 -8.05 -20.61 -6.19
C ARG A 167 -9.46 -20.38 -5.66
N ASN A 168 -10.24 -19.50 -6.29
CA ASN A 168 -11.57 -19.08 -5.83
C ASN A 168 -11.56 -18.63 -4.36
N VAL A 169 -10.58 -17.80 -3.99
CA VAL A 169 -10.41 -17.33 -2.60
C VAL A 169 -11.61 -16.48 -2.20
N ASP A 170 -12.24 -16.81 -1.07
CA ASP A 170 -13.36 -16.04 -0.52
C ASP A 170 -12.81 -14.82 0.25
N PRO A 171 -13.19 -13.58 -0.11
CA PRO A 171 -12.79 -12.39 0.65
C PRO A 171 -13.47 -12.28 2.03
N GLY A 172 -14.39 -13.19 2.36
CA GLY A 172 -15.16 -13.16 3.59
C GLY A 172 -16.21 -12.05 3.59
N LYS A 173 -16.67 -11.69 4.78
CA LYS A 173 -17.69 -10.63 4.94
C LYS A 173 -17.04 -9.25 4.91
N PRO A 174 -17.72 -8.23 4.34
CA PRO A 174 -17.28 -6.85 4.44
C PRO A 174 -17.35 -6.35 5.89
N GLU A 175 -16.43 -5.46 6.23
CA GLU A 175 -16.45 -4.66 7.45
C GLU A 175 -17.63 -3.67 7.42
N LEU A 176 -18.42 -3.67 8.49
CA LEU A 176 -19.56 -2.76 8.66
C LEU A 176 -19.20 -1.64 9.65
N GLY A 177 -19.49 -0.40 9.28
CA GLY A 177 -19.22 0.75 10.16
C GLY A 177 -17.75 1.15 10.20
N ASN A 178 -17.28 1.63 11.35
CA ASN A 178 -15.92 2.14 11.51
C ASN A 178 -14.95 1.03 11.92
N ALA A 179 -14.03 0.66 11.03
CA ALA A 179 -13.03 -0.38 11.26
C ALA A 179 -12.01 -0.02 12.38
N TYR A 180 -11.92 1.24 12.77
CA TYR A 180 -11.05 1.67 13.88
C TYR A 180 -11.69 1.49 15.26
N ALA A 181 -13.00 1.20 15.32
CA ALA A 181 -13.66 0.95 16.59
C ALA A 181 -13.27 -0.44 17.13
N PRO A 182 -12.98 -0.57 18.43
CA PRO A 182 -12.78 -1.89 19.03
C PRO A 182 -14.07 -2.70 18.93
N THR A 183 -13.98 -3.93 18.40
CA THR A 183 -15.11 -4.86 18.32
C THR A 183 -14.77 -6.18 19.01
N ASP A 184 -15.77 -6.85 19.58
CA ASP A 184 -15.62 -8.18 20.20
C ASP A 184 -15.51 -9.32 19.17
N GLU A 185 -15.78 -9.06 17.89
CA GLU A 185 -15.69 -10.02 16.79
C GLU A 185 -14.33 -9.92 16.05
N ALA A 186 -13.87 -11.03 15.47
CA ALA A 186 -12.62 -11.07 14.73
C ALA A 186 -12.69 -10.15 13.50
N HIS A 187 -11.93 -9.05 13.54
CA HIS A 187 -11.87 -7.99 12.51
C HIS A 187 -11.58 -8.48 11.07
N SER A 188 -10.98 -9.66 10.92
CA SER A 188 -10.72 -10.29 9.63
C SER A 188 -10.26 -11.73 9.81
N THR A 189 -10.54 -12.60 8.84
CA THR A 189 -9.92 -13.93 8.72
C THR A 189 -8.50 -13.87 8.18
N PHE A 190 -8.08 -12.72 7.64
CA PHE A 190 -6.75 -12.51 7.07
C PHE A 190 -5.80 -11.90 8.10
N ALA A 191 -4.56 -12.37 8.08
CA ALA A 191 -3.53 -11.88 8.99
C ALA A 191 -3.23 -10.39 8.71
N PRO A 192 -2.96 -9.58 9.76
CA PRO A 192 -2.71 -8.15 9.62
C PRO A 192 -1.41 -7.88 8.83
N PRO A 193 -1.25 -6.69 8.24
CA PRO A 193 -0.01 -6.31 7.57
C PRO A 193 1.18 -6.27 8.55
N PRO A 194 2.40 -6.55 8.08
CA PRO A 194 3.63 -6.34 8.83
C PRO A 194 3.81 -4.87 9.27
N LEU A 195 4.37 -4.65 10.46
CA LEU A 195 4.55 -3.30 11.03
C LEU A 195 5.96 -2.75 10.86
N THR A 196 6.86 -3.54 10.25
CA THR A 196 8.21 -3.11 9.86
C THR A 196 8.57 -3.63 8.47
N LEU A 197 9.53 -2.97 7.80
CA LEU A 197 10.05 -3.44 6.51
C LEU A 197 10.72 -4.81 6.63
N SER A 198 11.36 -5.10 7.76
CA SER A 198 11.99 -6.40 8.00
C SER A 198 10.96 -7.53 8.01
N GLU A 199 9.89 -7.39 8.79
CA GLU A 199 8.81 -8.37 8.84
C GLU A 199 8.11 -8.52 7.49
N ALA A 200 7.99 -7.43 6.72
CA ALA A 200 7.39 -7.50 5.40
C ALA A 200 8.25 -8.26 4.38
N LEU A 201 9.57 -8.15 4.49
CA LEU A 201 10.49 -8.93 3.67
C LEU A 201 10.46 -10.41 4.05
N ASP A 202 10.28 -10.74 5.34
CA ASP A 202 10.06 -12.13 5.79
C ASP A 202 8.75 -12.67 5.22
N ALA A 203 7.67 -11.90 5.30
CA ALA A 203 6.37 -12.30 4.74
C ALA A 203 6.39 -12.45 3.21
N LEU A 204 7.15 -11.61 2.49
CA LEU A 204 7.34 -11.74 1.04
C LEU A 204 8.10 -13.02 0.66
N GLU A 205 9.02 -13.50 1.51
CA GLU A 205 9.73 -14.76 1.27
C GLU A 205 8.80 -15.98 1.34
N GLU A 206 7.82 -15.94 2.25
CA GLU A 206 6.81 -16.99 2.44
C GLU A 206 5.72 -16.97 1.36
N ASP A 207 5.43 -15.80 0.78
CA ASP A 207 4.38 -15.62 -0.23
C ASP A 207 4.86 -15.98 -1.65
N LYS A 208 4.64 -17.23 -2.05
CA LYS A 208 5.06 -17.75 -3.36
C LYS A 208 4.39 -17.04 -4.54
N ALA A 209 3.13 -16.62 -4.41
CA ALA A 209 2.40 -15.98 -5.50
C ALA A 209 3.00 -14.59 -5.77
N VAL A 210 3.20 -13.79 -4.72
CA VAL A 210 3.81 -12.46 -4.85
C VAL A 210 5.29 -12.57 -5.22
N ARG A 211 6.04 -13.50 -4.61
CA ARG A 211 7.45 -13.73 -4.99
C ARG A 211 7.61 -14.07 -6.47
N SER A 212 6.68 -14.83 -7.05
CA SER A 212 6.72 -15.19 -8.47
C SER A 212 6.61 -13.99 -9.43
N VAL A 213 6.08 -12.85 -8.97
CA VAL A 213 6.00 -11.61 -9.78
C VAL A 213 7.33 -10.86 -9.86
N LEU A 214 8.33 -11.27 -9.06
CA LEU A 214 9.70 -10.74 -9.06
C LEU A 214 10.67 -11.79 -9.66
N PRO A 215 10.63 -12.05 -10.98
CA PRO A 215 11.32 -13.20 -11.58
C PRO A 215 12.84 -13.05 -11.58
N GLY A 216 13.52 -14.20 -11.62
CA GLY A 216 14.98 -14.27 -11.75
C GLY A 216 15.69 -13.56 -10.60
N SER A 217 16.74 -12.81 -10.92
CA SER A 217 17.54 -12.07 -9.92
C SER A 217 16.84 -10.83 -9.34
N LEU A 218 15.63 -10.49 -9.82
CA LEU A 218 14.92 -9.31 -9.34
C LEU A 218 14.52 -9.44 -7.87
N TYR A 219 13.99 -10.60 -7.47
CA TYR A 219 13.64 -10.87 -6.06
C TYR A 219 14.88 -10.77 -5.15
N ASP A 220 15.98 -11.44 -5.52
CA ASP A 220 17.20 -11.46 -4.72
C ASP A 220 17.79 -10.06 -4.58
N THR A 221 17.84 -9.29 -5.68
CA THR A 221 18.35 -7.92 -5.68
C THR A 221 17.45 -6.99 -4.86
N PHE A 222 16.14 -7.08 -5.05
CA PHE A 222 15.17 -6.28 -4.32
C PHE A 222 15.28 -6.52 -2.81
N THR A 223 15.24 -7.77 -2.38
CA THR A 223 15.31 -8.13 -0.97
C THR A 223 16.67 -7.78 -0.36
N ALA A 224 17.79 -8.00 -1.06
CA ALA A 224 19.11 -7.60 -0.60
C ALA A 224 19.21 -6.09 -0.37
N CYS A 225 18.75 -5.27 -1.32
CA CYS A 225 18.74 -3.80 -1.18
C CYS A 225 17.88 -3.36 0.01
N LYS A 226 16.72 -3.98 0.21
CA LYS A 226 15.79 -3.60 1.29
C LYS A 226 16.25 -4.08 2.67
N ARG A 227 16.93 -5.23 2.76
CA ARG A 227 17.59 -5.67 4.00
C ARG A 227 18.76 -4.75 4.36
N ASP A 228 19.57 -4.31 3.39
CA ASP A 228 20.61 -3.31 3.63
C ASP A 228 20.01 -2.00 4.17
N GLU A 229 18.90 -1.52 3.58
CA GLU A 229 18.17 -0.35 4.06
C GLU A 229 17.72 -0.52 5.53
N CYS A 230 17.12 -1.67 5.89
CA CYS A 230 16.76 -2.00 7.27
C CYS A 230 17.98 -1.94 8.20
N ASN A 231 19.09 -2.58 7.83
CA ASN A 231 20.30 -2.61 8.66
C ASN A 231 20.87 -1.20 8.89
N ARG A 232 20.91 -0.38 7.84
CA ARG A 232 21.34 1.02 7.93
C ARG A 232 20.42 1.84 8.82
N ARG A 233 19.10 1.62 8.74
CA ARG A 233 18.12 2.30 9.62
C ARG A 233 18.30 1.92 11.08
N SER A 234 18.51 0.63 11.37
CA SER A 234 18.74 0.11 12.72
C SER A 234 20.06 0.60 13.33
N GLY A 235 21.09 0.82 12.51
CA GLY A 235 22.37 1.38 12.95
C GLY A 235 22.40 2.91 13.07
N ALA A 236 21.33 3.61 12.68
CA ALA A 236 21.28 5.07 12.73
C ALA A 236 20.91 5.57 14.13
N ILE A 237 21.80 6.33 14.76
CA ILE A 237 21.51 7.06 16.00
C ILE A 237 20.87 8.40 15.66
N THR A 238 19.69 8.66 16.20
CA THR A 238 18.87 9.84 15.93
C THR A 238 18.75 10.74 17.16
N ASP A 239 18.23 11.96 16.97
CA ASP A 239 17.95 12.87 18.07
C ASP A 239 17.01 12.25 19.12
N TRP A 240 16.10 11.35 18.70
CA TRP A 240 15.25 10.62 19.63
C TRP A 240 16.06 9.73 20.57
N ASP A 241 17.07 9.04 20.06
CA ASP A 241 17.94 8.17 20.87
C ASP A 241 18.73 8.99 21.91
N PHE A 242 19.28 10.14 21.49
CA PHE A 242 19.96 11.05 22.41
C PHE A 242 19.01 11.61 23.47
N ASN A 243 17.83 12.09 23.08
CA ASN A 243 16.86 12.66 24.00
C ASN A 243 16.32 11.63 25.00
N THR A 244 16.16 10.38 24.57
CA THR A 244 15.65 9.29 25.42
C THR A 244 16.74 8.72 26.34
N TYR A 245 17.92 8.43 25.80
CA TYR A 245 18.88 7.55 26.49
C TYR A 245 20.13 8.27 27.02
N LEU A 246 20.49 9.46 26.52
CA LEU A 246 21.76 10.10 26.89
C LEU A 246 21.94 10.30 28.40
N ARG A 247 20.85 10.55 29.12
CA ARG A 247 20.85 10.76 30.58
C ARG A 247 20.20 9.60 31.34
N TYR A 248 19.82 8.52 30.65
CA TYR A 248 19.24 7.36 31.28
C TYR A 248 20.28 6.71 32.18
N THR A 249 20.02 6.70 33.49
CA THR A 249 20.80 5.94 34.47
C THR A 249 19.96 4.73 34.87
N PRO A 250 20.46 3.49 34.68
CA PRO A 250 19.70 2.28 34.97
C PRO A 250 19.39 2.10 36.46
#